data_AF-A0A7V8Y3E6-F1
#
_entry.id   AF-A0A7V8Y3E6-F1
#
_cell.length_a   1.000
_cell.length_b   1.000
_cell.length_c   1.000
_cell.angle_alpha   90.00
_cell.angle_beta   90.00
_cell.angle_gamma   90.00
#
_symmetry.space_group_name_H-M   'P 1'
#
loop_
_entity.id
_entity.type
_entity.pdbx_description
1 polymer ?
#
loop_
_entity_poly.entity_id
_entity_poly.type
_entity_poly.pdbx_seq_one_letter_code
_entity_poly.pdbx_strand_id
1 'polypeptide(L)'
;MIWTDARVAVWRATGQRPAVAVWTVDQTARFLAHVRGSNLHPLFHLVALLGLRRGEVIGLRWCDVDVKARTLTVSDQVQEIDGRGVVCPPKSEASVRTVALDRGTVTTLRHLRTESRSA
;
A
#
# COMPACT_ATOMS: atom_id res chain seq x y z
N MET A 1 10.25 -11.79 9.61
CA MET A 1 9.92 -12.39 10.93
C MET A 1 8.64 -11.76 11.43
N ILE A 2 7.68 -12.52 11.96
CA ILE A 2 6.41 -11.96 12.47
C ILE A 2 6.66 -11.21 13.79
N TRP A 3 6.09 -10.02 13.91
CA TRP A 3 6.30 -9.08 15.02
C TRP A 3 5.30 -9.30 16.16
N THR A 4 5.46 -10.41 16.90
CA THR A 4 4.58 -10.75 18.01
C THR A 4 4.89 -9.94 19.28
N ASP A 5 3.96 -9.94 20.25
CA ASP A 5 4.14 -9.24 21.53
C ASP A 5 5.39 -9.71 22.30
N ALA A 6 5.69 -11.01 22.25
CA ALA A 6 6.92 -11.55 22.82
C ALA A 6 8.18 -10.96 22.18
N ARG A 7 8.17 -10.73 20.85
CA ARG A 7 9.30 -10.10 20.13
C ARG A 7 9.42 -8.62 20.44
N VAL A 8 8.28 -7.93 20.59
CA VAL A 8 8.25 -6.54 21.06
C VAL A 8 8.85 -6.43 22.46
N ALA A 9 8.52 -7.34 23.37
CA ALA A 9 9.08 -7.36 24.72
C ALA A 9 10.59 -7.55 24.72
N VAL A 10 11.11 -8.50 23.93
CA VAL A 10 12.57 -8.69 23.75
C VAL A 10 13.22 -7.42 23.22
N TRP A 11 12.67 -6.81 22.17
CA TRP A 11 13.22 -5.58 21.62
C TRP A 11 13.24 -4.43 22.63
N ARG A 12 12.17 -4.26 23.41
CA ARG A 12 12.12 -3.22 24.46
C ARG A 12 13.15 -3.45 25.57
N ALA A 13 13.46 -4.71 25.89
CA ALA A 13 14.43 -5.06 26.92
C ALA A 13 15.89 -4.99 26.43
N THR A 14 16.16 -5.36 25.18
CA THR A 14 17.53 -5.56 24.68
C THR A 14 17.96 -4.58 23.58
N GLY A 15 17.02 -3.80 23.02
CA GLY A 15 17.25 -2.96 21.84
C GLY A 15 17.41 -3.75 20.53
N GLN A 16 17.46 -5.08 20.57
CA GLN A 16 17.68 -5.91 19.38
C GLN A 16 16.38 -6.07 18.59
N ARG A 17 16.42 -5.76 17.28
CA ARG A 17 15.31 -5.97 16.35
C ARG A 17 15.77 -6.71 15.11
N PRO A 18 14.90 -7.53 14.47
CA PRO A 18 15.22 -8.16 13.21
C PRO A 18 15.34 -7.10 12.09
N ALA A 19 16.08 -7.44 11.03
CA ALA A 19 16.15 -6.59 9.84
C ALA A 19 14.78 -6.33 9.20
N VAL A 20 13.86 -7.31 9.27
CA VAL A 20 12.48 -7.20 8.77
C VAL A 20 11.49 -7.74 9.81
N ALA A 21 10.62 -6.85 10.29
CA ALA A 21 9.49 -7.15 11.16
C ALA A 21 8.18 -7.07 10.35
N VAL A 22 7.48 -8.19 10.25
CA VAL A 22 6.19 -8.32 9.53
C VAL A 22 5.08 -8.25 10.57
N TRP A 23 4.11 -7.37 10.36
CA TRP A 23 2.98 -7.23 11.28
C TRP A 23 2.11 -8.47 11.32
N THR A 24 1.48 -8.71 12.48
CA THR A 24 0.37 -9.65 12.56
C THR A 24 -0.88 -9.10 11.86
N VAL A 25 -1.86 -9.98 11.64
CA VAL A 25 -3.17 -9.57 11.10
C VAL A 25 -3.85 -8.54 12.02
N ASP A 26 -3.82 -8.76 13.33
CA ASP A 26 -4.42 -7.86 14.32
C ASP A 26 -3.70 -6.49 14.37
N GLN A 27 -2.36 -6.47 14.31
CA GLN A 27 -1.60 -5.22 14.22
C GLN A 27 -1.94 -4.44 12.95
N THR A 28 -1.99 -5.12 11.80
CA THR A 28 -2.37 -4.51 10.51
C THR A 28 -3.80 -3.96 10.59
N ALA A 29 -4.74 -4.71 11.14
CA ALA A 29 -6.14 -4.29 11.29
C ALA A 29 -6.27 -3.06 12.20
N ARG A 30 -5.56 -3.04 13.35
CA ARG A 30 -5.53 -1.89 14.26
C ARG A 30 -4.97 -0.64 13.60
N PHE A 31 -3.88 -0.79 12.84
CA PHE A 31 -3.31 0.33 12.10
C PHE A 31 -4.27 0.87 11.05
N LEU A 32 -4.85 0.00 10.21
CA LEU A 32 -5.81 0.43 9.20
C LEU A 32 -7.04 1.10 9.83
N ALA A 33 -7.54 0.60 10.96
CA ALA A 33 -8.61 1.24 11.71
C ALA A 33 -8.21 2.64 12.22
N HIS A 34 -7.00 2.78 12.77
CA HIS A 34 -6.47 4.06 13.26
C HIS A 34 -6.35 5.12 12.16
N VAL A 35 -5.92 4.72 10.95
CA VAL A 35 -5.73 5.65 9.84
C VAL A 35 -6.99 5.92 9.02
N ARG A 36 -8.16 5.32 9.33
CA ARG A 36 -9.40 5.44 8.51
C ARG A 36 -9.81 6.87 8.15
N GLY A 37 -9.60 7.84 9.05
CA GLY A 37 -9.93 9.25 8.82
C GLY A 37 -8.84 10.06 8.12
N SER A 38 -7.71 9.46 7.79
CA SER A 38 -6.59 10.12 7.11
C SER A 38 -6.76 10.07 5.59
N ASN A 39 -6.36 11.15 4.92
CA ASN A 39 -6.25 11.18 3.45
C ASN A 39 -5.29 10.12 2.91
N LEU A 40 -4.39 9.59 3.74
CA LEU A 40 -3.46 8.52 3.38
C LEU A 40 -4.04 7.11 3.57
N HIS A 41 -5.25 6.97 4.12
CA HIS A 41 -5.88 5.66 4.32
C HIS A 41 -5.91 4.80 3.05
N PRO A 42 -6.32 5.32 1.86
CA PRO A 42 -6.34 4.51 0.65
C PRO A 42 -4.97 3.94 0.29
N LEU A 43 -3.90 4.73 0.47
CA LEU A 43 -2.53 4.29 0.21
C LEU A 43 -2.17 3.11 1.12
N PHE A 44 -2.37 3.25 2.43
CA PHE A 44 -2.07 2.20 3.39
C PHE A 44 -2.91 0.94 3.17
N HIS A 45 -4.19 1.10 2.84
CA HIS A 45 -5.10 0.00 2.51
C HIS A 45 -4.60 -0.82 1.32
N LEU A 46 -4.16 -0.16 0.24
CA LEU A 46 -3.63 -0.83 -0.95
C LEU A 46 -2.30 -1.54 -0.67
N VAL A 47 -1.39 -0.93 0.09
CA VAL A 47 -0.13 -1.58 0.50
C VAL A 47 -0.40 -2.84 1.32
N ALA A 48 -1.30 -2.74 2.31
CA ALA A 48 -1.58 -3.83 3.23
C ALA A 48 -2.29 -5.02 2.55
N LEU A 49 -3.23 -4.76 1.65
CA LEU A 49 -4.04 -5.84 1.05
C LEU A 49 -3.51 -6.37 -0.28
N LEU A 50 -2.82 -5.54 -1.07
CA LEU A 50 -2.36 -5.90 -2.41
C LEU A 50 -0.84 -6.07 -2.50
N GLY A 51 -0.11 -5.81 -1.41
CA GLY A 51 1.34 -5.97 -1.36
C GLY A 51 2.10 -5.01 -2.28
N LEU A 52 1.52 -3.84 -2.57
CA LEU A 52 2.13 -2.85 -3.44
C LEU A 52 3.30 -2.15 -2.74
N ARG A 53 4.36 -1.87 -3.50
CA ARG A 53 5.48 -1.05 -3.02
C ARG A 53 5.07 0.42 -2.99
N ARG A 54 5.67 1.21 -2.10
CA ARG A 54 5.40 2.66 -1.97
C ARG A 54 5.37 3.39 -3.32
N GLY A 55 6.38 3.16 -4.16
CA GLY A 55 6.47 3.77 -5.49
C GLY A 55 5.37 3.33 -6.45
N GLU A 56 4.94 2.06 -6.38
CA GLU A 56 3.83 1.55 -7.19
C GLU A 56 2.52 2.25 -6.80
N VAL A 57 2.23 2.36 -5.49
CA VAL A 57 0.98 3.00 -5.03
C VAL A 57 0.92 4.48 -5.38
N ILE A 58 2.03 5.20 -5.21
CA ILE A 58 2.12 6.61 -5.55
C ILE A 58 2.04 6.83 -7.07
N GLY A 59 2.53 5.87 -7.87
CA GLY A 59 2.50 5.91 -9.32
C GLY A 59 1.18 5.45 -9.96
N LEU A 60 0.19 5.02 -9.16
CA LEU A 60 -1.09 4.55 -9.69
C LEU A 60 -1.84 5.66 -10.43
N ARG A 61 -2.36 5.34 -11.61
CA ARG A 61 -3.24 6.23 -12.37
C ARG A 61 -4.64 5.65 -12.44
N TRP A 62 -5.63 6.53 -12.59
CA TRP A 62 -7.03 6.10 -12.72
C TRP A 62 -7.30 5.26 -13.97
N CYS A 63 -6.50 5.38 -15.03
CA CYS A 63 -6.62 4.52 -16.21
C CYS A 63 -6.23 3.06 -15.95
N ASP A 64 -5.47 2.80 -14.89
CA ASP A 64 -5.00 1.46 -14.54
C ASP A 64 -5.98 0.72 -13.60
N VAL A 65 -7.09 1.37 -13.22
CA VAL A 65 -8.13 0.82 -12.32
C VAL A 65 -9.40 0.51 -13.12
N ASP A 66 -9.73 -0.78 -13.28
CA ASP A 66 -11.04 -1.19 -13.77
C ASP A 66 -11.94 -1.58 -12.59
N VAL A 67 -12.78 -0.63 -12.18
CA VAL A 67 -13.74 -0.80 -11.08
C VAL A 67 -14.86 -1.80 -11.43
N LYS A 68 -15.19 -1.97 -12.73
CA LYS A 68 -16.22 -2.92 -13.17
C LYS A 68 -15.67 -4.34 -13.14
N ALA A 69 -14.49 -4.55 -13.72
CA ALA A 69 -13.78 -5.83 -13.67
C ALA A 69 -13.19 -6.14 -12.29
N ARG A 70 -13.10 -5.12 -11.41
CA ARG A 70 -12.45 -5.18 -10.09
C ARG A 70 -11.00 -5.60 -10.19
N THR A 71 -10.27 -4.92 -11.06
CA THR A 71 -8.84 -5.15 -11.29
C THR A 71 -8.05 -3.86 -11.22
N LEU A 72 -6.78 -4.00 -10.84
CA LEU A 72 -5.79 -2.94 -10.82
C LEU A 72 -4.55 -3.42 -11.55
N THR A 73 -4.11 -2.68 -12.56
CA THR A 73 -2.85 -2.95 -13.26
C THR A 73 -1.75 -2.14 -12.61
N VAL A 74 -0.69 -2.82 -12.18
CA VAL A 74 0.55 -2.20 -11.72
C VAL A 74 1.50 -2.18 -12.91
N SER A 75 1.66 -1.03 -13.54
CA SER A 75 2.51 -0.86 -14.73
C SER A 75 3.65 0.14 -14.55
N ASP A 76 3.63 0.95 -13.51
CA ASP A 76 4.57 2.04 -13.29
C ASP A 76 4.88 2.19 -11.80
N GLN A 77 5.97 2.89 -11.49
CA GLN A 77 6.35 3.26 -10.13
C GLN A 77 6.96 4.65 -10.10
N VAL A 78 6.81 5.35 -8.98
CA VAL A 78 7.53 6.60 -8.71
C VAL A 78 8.75 6.30 -7.86
N GLN A 79 9.92 6.75 -8.32
CA GLN A 79 11.18 6.70 -7.59
C GLN A 79 11.64 8.11 -7.24
N GLU A 80 12.35 8.26 -6.13
CA GLU A 80 13.01 9.51 -5.77
C GLU A 80 14.42 9.50 -6.36
N ILE A 81 14.70 10.41 -7.29
CA ILE A 81 16.01 10.59 -7.93
C ILE A 81 16.38 12.05 -7.76
N ASP A 82 17.52 12.31 -7.10
CA ASP A 82 18.01 13.66 -6.80
C ASP A 82 16.96 14.58 -6.15
N GLY A 83 16.20 14.02 -5.20
CA GLY A 83 15.13 14.73 -4.47
C GLY A 83 13.86 14.98 -5.29
N ARG A 84 13.72 14.39 -6.48
CA ARG A 84 12.54 14.54 -7.35
C ARG A 84 11.85 13.20 -7.55
N GLY A 85 10.51 13.23 -7.56
CA GLY A 85 9.70 12.08 -7.94
C GLY A 85 9.72 11.88 -9.46
N VAL A 86 10.30 10.77 -9.92
CA VAL A 86 10.38 10.40 -11.33
C VAL A 86 9.53 9.15 -11.56
N VAL A 87 8.63 9.21 -12.55
CA VAL A 87 7.90 8.02 -13.01
C VAL A 87 8.86 7.14 -13.79
N CYS A 88 8.93 5.87 -13.40
CA CYS A 88 9.78 4.88 -14.02
C CYS A 88 8.96 3.63 -14.35
N PRO A 89 9.35 2.90 -15.39
CA PRO A 89 8.83 1.55 -15.58
C PRO A 89 9.18 0.68 -14.35
N PRO A 90 8.46 -0.44 -14.16
CA PRO A 90 8.75 -1.36 -13.09
C PRO A 90 10.17 -1.91 -13.28
N LYS A 91 10.79 -2.34 -12.17
CA LYS A 91 12.19 -2.80 -12.17
C LYS A 91 12.45 -3.95 -13.17
N SER A 92 11.41 -4.68 -13.55
CA SER A 92 11.44 -5.71 -14.60
C SER A 92 10.05 -5.84 -15.25
N GLU A 93 9.98 -6.37 -16.47
CA GLU A 93 8.69 -6.70 -17.13
C GLU A 93 7.82 -7.61 -16.27
N ALA A 94 8.43 -8.57 -15.55
CA ALA A 94 7.72 -9.46 -14.62
C ALA A 94 7.06 -8.72 -13.44
N SER A 95 7.40 -7.46 -13.20
CA SER A 95 6.77 -6.64 -12.16
C SER A 95 5.46 -6.00 -12.66
N VAL A 96 5.22 -5.98 -13.97
CA VAL A 96 3.92 -5.58 -14.56
C VAL A 96 2.91 -6.69 -14.29
N ARG A 97 1.85 -6.36 -13.56
CA ARG A 97 0.85 -7.36 -13.13
C ARG A 97 -0.52 -6.76 -12.94
N THR A 98 -1.54 -7.58 -13.15
CA THR A 98 -2.91 -7.24 -12.77
C THR A 98 -3.25 -7.94 -11.45
N VAL A 99 -3.74 -7.18 -10.47
CA VAL A 99 -4.21 -7.71 -9.18
C VAL A 99 -5.73 -7.57 -9.07
N ALA A 100 -6.37 -8.57 -8.48
CA ALA A 100 -7.81 -8.54 -8.21
C ALA A 100 -8.10 -7.62 -7.02
N LEU A 101 -9.23 -6.90 -7.10
CA LEU A 101 -9.72 -6.00 -6.06
C LEU A 101 -10.93 -6.62 -5.36
N ASP A 102 -10.89 -6.67 -4.04
CA ASP A 102 -12.07 -6.98 -3.24
C ASP A 102 -13.07 -5.81 -3.23
N ARG A 103 -14.30 -6.07 -2.77
CA ARG A 103 -15.38 -5.07 -2.75
C ARG A 103 -15.04 -3.86 -1.87
N GLY A 104 -14.39 -4.08 -0.74
CA GLY A 104 -13.96 -3.02 0.18
C GLY A 104 -12.93 -2.11 -0.48
N THR A 105 -11.92 -2.68 -1.14
CA THR A 105 -10.92 -1.90 -1.87
C THR A 105 -11.53 -1.06 -3.00
N VAL A 106 -12.49 -1.63 -3.75
CA VAL A 106 -13.22 -0.88 -4.79
C VAL A 106 -13.98 0.30 -4.20
N THR A 107 -14.62 0.12 -3.03
CA THR A 107 -15.31 1.21 -2.33
C THR A 107 -14.34 2.32 -1.91
N THR A 108 -13.19 1.95 -1.33
CA THR A 108 -12.14 2.91 -0.95
C THR A 108 -11.64 3.72 -2.15
N LEU A 109 -11.38 3.06 -3.29
CA LEU A 109 -10.94 3.73 -4.52
C LEU A 109 -12.01 4.67 -5.08
N ARG A 110 -13.29 4.28 -5.03
CA ARG A 110 -14.39 5.17 -5.47
C ARG A 110 -14.48 6.43 -4.62
N HIS A 111 -14.34 6.31 -3.30
CA HIS A 111 -14.35 7.47 -2.40
C HIS A 111 -13.23 8.45 -2.74
N LEU A 112 -12.00 7.93 -2.86
CA LEU A 112 -10.83 8.73 -3.22
C LEU A 112 -11.03 9.46 -4.55
N ARG A 113 -11.60 8.80 -5.56
CA ARG A 113 -11.86 9.42 -6.88
C ARG A 113 -12.82 10.60 -6.81
N THR A 114 -13.81 10.53 -5.94
CA THR A 114 -14.80 11.60 -5.76
C THR A 114 -14.16 12.81 -5.05
N GLU A 115 -13.37 12.56 -4.02
CA GLU A 115 -12.64 13.60 -3.29
C GLU A 115 -11.63 14.33 -4.18
N SER A 116 -10.86 13.59 -4.99
CA SER A 116 -9.86 14.20 -5.91
C SER A 116 -10.47 15.02 -7.05
N ARG A 117 -11.77 14.91 -7.32
CA ARG A 117 -12.47 15.73 -8.32
C ARG A 117 -13.14 16.97 -7.74
N SER A 118 -13.20 17.06 -6.41
CA SER A 118 -13.88 18.13 -5.68
C SER A 118 -12.91 19.18 -5.10
N ALA A 119 -11.60 18.98 -5.33
CA ALA A 119 -10.51 19.88 -4.98
C ALA A 119 -9.90 20.48 -6.25
#